data_AF-T1BMP0-F1
#
_entry.id   AF-T1BMP0-F1
#
_cell.length_a   1.000
_cell.length_b   1.000
_cell.length_c   1.000
_cell.angle_alpha   90.00
_cell.angle_beta   90.00
_cell.angle_gamma   90.00
#
_symmetry.space_group_name_H-M   'P 1'
#
loop_
_entity.id
_entity.type
_entity.pdbx_description
1 polymer ?
#
loop_
_entity_poly.entity_id
_entity_poly.type
_entity_poly.pdbx_seq_one_letter_code
_entity_poly.pdbx_strand_id
1 'polypeptide(L)'
;YLSYEHCRHGLCGAHLLRELTFIVEANGYAWAKNMKRLLQHTCARVSKRKRKRLTPREYDALQHHYRNILTRGERELPPIPTKQNGKRGRVAKSDAHNLWERLKEHQSAVLLFARDSNVPFTNNRAERDLRMSKVKQKV
;
A
#
# COMPACT_ATOMS: atom_id res chain seq x y z
N TYR A 1 6.41 3.61 -21.05
CA TYR A 1 5.02 4.08 -20.87
C TYR A 1 4.32 3.06 -19.97
N LEU A 2 4.35 3.28 -18.66
CA LEU A 2 3.64 2.44 -17.68
C LEU A 2 2.21 2.99 -17.58
N SER A 3 1.33 2.44 -18.41
CA SER A 3 -0.11 2.70 -18.33
C SER A 3 -0.65 2.11 -17.03
N TYR A 4 -0.85 2.96 -16.03
CA TYR A 4 -1.66 2.67 -14.84
C TYR A 4 -3.15 2.69 -15.21
N GLU A 5 -3.53 1.92 -16.22
CA GLU A 5 -4.91 1.70 -16.56
C GLU A 5 -5.41 0.43 -15.86
N HIS A 6 -6.58 0.58 -15.23
CA HIS A 6 -7.42 -0.50 -14.71
C HIS A 6 -6.86 -1.33 -13.55
N CYS A 7 -7.01 -0.82 -12.33
CA CYS A 7 -7.71 -1.62 -11.31
C CYS A 7 -8.24 -0.75 -10.18
N ARG A 8 -9.57 -0.56 -10.17
CA ARG A 8 -10.39 -0.18 -9.01
C ARG A 8 -10.36 -1.25 -7.88
N HIS A 9 -9.26 -1.99 -7.76
CA HIS A 9 -9.00 -3.08 -6.81
C HIS A 9 -7.64 -2.91 -6.09
N GLY A 10 -6.98 -1.75 -6.25
CA GLY A 10 -5.56 -1.50 -5.95
C GLY A 10 -5.17 -1.28 -4.48
N LEU A 11 -5.71 -2.04 -3.53
CA LEU A 11 -5.22 -2.08 -2.15
C LEU A 11 -4.99 -3.52 -1.68
N CYS A 12 -4.56 -4.40 -2.58
CA CYS A 12 -4.04 -5.69 -2.12
C CYS A 12 -2.67 -5.44 -1.46
N GLY A 13 -2.45 -6.03 -0.29
CA GLY A 13 -1.20 -5.88 0.45
C GLY A 13 0.01 -6.36 -0.36
N ALA A 14 -0.17 -7.33 -1.26
CA ALA A 14 0.90 -7.80 -2.14
C ALA A 14 1.40 -6.72 -3.12
N HIS A 15 0.51 -5.94 -3.73
CA HIS A 15 0.91 -4.82 -4.60
C HIS A 15 1.56 -3.71 -3.79
N LEU A 16 0.99 -3.35 -2.64
CA LEU A 16 1.60 -2.37 -1.74
C LEU A 16 3.03 -2.77 -1.34
N LEU A 17 3.27 -4.05 -1.03
CA LEU A 17 4.61 -4.53 -0.70
C LEU A 17 5.57 -4.47 -1.89
N ARG A 18 5.11 -4.73 -3.13
CA ARG A 18 5.95 -4.61 -4.34
C ARG A 18 6.29 -3.14 -4.60
N GLU A 19 5.32 -2.24 -4.55
CA GLU A 19 5.53 -0.80 -4.72
C GLU A 19 6.49 -0.25 -3.64
N LEU A 20 6.30 -0.63 -2.37
CA LEU A 20 7.23 -0.28 -1.29
C LEU A 20 8.63 -0.84 -1.52
N THR A 21 8.75 -2.04 -2.09
CA THR A 21 10.05 -2.65 -2.40
C THR A 21 10.77 -1.86 -3.49
N PHE A 22 10.07 -1.55 -4.58
CA PHE A 22 10.59 -0.73 -5.66
C PHE A 22 11.11 0.62 -5.15
N ILE A 23 10.35 1.31 -4.30
CA ILE A 23 10.76 2.60 -3.74
C ILE A 23 12.00 2.48 -2.84
N VAL A 24 12.08 1.41 -2.03
CA VAL A 24 13.24 1.12 -1.18
C VAL A 24 14.48 0.84 -2.02
N GLU A 25 14.34 0.06 -3.10
CA GLU A 25 15.47 -0.29 -3.98
C GLU A 25 15.91 0.89 -4.84
N ALA A 26 14.97 1.69 -5.36
CA ALA A 26 15.26 2.81 -6.24
C ALA A 26 15.84 4.03 -5.51
N ASN A 27 15.36 4.33 -4.29
CA ASN A 27 15.68 5.59 -3.61
C ASN A 27 16.22 5.41 -2.18
N GLY A 28 16.17 4.19 -1.62
CA GLY A 28 16.64 3.94 -0.26
C GLY A 28 15.76 4.53 0.86
N TYR A 29 14.56 5.02 0.54
CA TYR A 29 13.73 5.74 1.52
C TYR A 29 13.42 4.93 2.78
N ALA A 30 13.77 5.47 3.93
CA ALA A 30 13.60 4.85 5.23
C ALA A 30 12.13 4.69 5.60
N TRP A 31 11.28 5.69 5.27
CA TRP A 31 9.84 5.59 5.51
C TRP A 31 9.22 4.38 4.78
N ALA A 32 9.63 4.12 3.53
CA ALA A 32 9.10 3.02 2.73
C ALA A 32 9.52 1.67 3.31
N LYS A 33 10.79 1.56 3.74
CA LYS A 33 11.32 0.36 4.42
C LYS A 33 10.58 0.08 5.73
N ASN A 34 10.35 1.12 6.53
CA ASN A 34 9.64 1.00 7.80
C ASN A 34 8.16 0.64 7.59
N MET A 35 7.50 1.24 6.60
CA MET A 35 6.12 0.92 6.25
C MET A 35 5.97 -0.53 5.80
N LYS A 36 6.87 -1.00 4.93
CA LYS A 36 6.92 -2.41 4.47
C LYS A 36 7.02 -3.37 5.66
N ARG A 37 7.97 -3.11 6.56
CA ARG A 37 8.19 -3.92 7.78
C ARG A 37 6.98 -3.92 8.69
N LEU A 38 6.35 -2.76 8.92
CA LEU A 38 5.15 -2.65 9.75
C LEU A 38 4.00 -3.51 9.22
N LEU A 39 3.72 -3.42 7.91
CA LEU A 39 2.64 -4.17 7.27
C LEU A 39 2.91 -5.68 7.29
N GLN A 40 4.13 -6.11 6.97
CA GLN A 40 4.52 -7.53 7.02
C GLN A 40 4.41 -8.11 8.43
N HIS A 41 4.93 -7.40 9.44
CA HIS A 41 4.88 -7.85 10.82
C HIS A 41 3.44 -7.94 11.34
N THR A 42 2.61 -6.96 10.99
CA THR A 42 1.18 -6.96 11.33
C THR A 42 0.45 -8.13 10.68
N CYS A 43 0.69 -8.39 9.40
CA CYS A 43 0.13 -9.54 8.69
C CYS A 43 0.52 -10.86 9.35
N ALA A 44 1.79 -11.05 9.68
CA ALA A 44 2.26 -12.24 10.39
C ALA A 44 1.58 -12.40 11.76
N ARG A 45 1.47 -11.30 12.51
CA ARG A 45 0.80 -11.29 13.84
C ARG A 45 -0.68 -11.65 13.74
N VAL A 46 -1.39 -11.09 12.76
CA VAL A 46 -2.81 -11.38 12.50
C VAL A 46 -3.00 -12.83 12.07
N SER A 47 -2.15 -13.34 11.17
CA SER A 47 -2.23 -14.72 10.68
C SER A 47 -2.03 -15.76 11.78
N LYS A 48 -1.18 -15.49 12.78
CA LYS A 48 -0.95 -16.39 13.93
C LYS A 48 -2.11 -16.43 14.94
N ARG A 49 -3.09 -15.52 14.85
CA ARG A 49 -4.21 -15.46 15.80
C ARG A 49 -5.37 -16.36 15.42
N LYS A 50 -6.01 -16.96 16.42
CA LYS A 50 -7.26 -17.71 16.24
C LYS A 50 -8.36 -16.87 15.58
N ARG A 51 -8.53 -15.62 16.02
CA ARG A 51 -9.57 -14.69 15.50
C ARG A 51 -9.18 -13.97 14.21
N LYS A 52 -7.95 -14.17 13.68
CA LYS A 52 -7.43 -13.51 12.47
C LYS A 52 -7.65 -11.98 12.44
N ARG A 53 -7.58 -11.33 13.60
CA ARG A 53 -7.67 -9.87 13.77
C ARG A 53 -6.95 -9.41 15.04
N LEU A 54 -6.61 -8.12 15.09
CA LEU A 54 -6.05 -7.46 16.27
C LEU A 54 -7.14 -7.11 17.28
N THR A 55 -6.74 -6.89 18.53
CA THR A 55 -7.61 -6.26 19.53
C THR A 55 -7.75 -4.76 19.24
N PRO A 56 -8.79 -4.08 19.75
CA PRO A 56 -8.96 -2.65 19.56
C PRO A 56 -7.74 -1.83 19.98
N ARG A 57 -7.14 -2.15 21.15
CA ARG A 57 -5.92 -1.48 21.66
C ARG A 57 -4.72 -1.65 20.72
N GLU A 58 -4.55 -2.84 20.15
CA GLU A 58 -3.43 -3.11 19.24
C GLU A 58 -3.64 -2.51 17.85
N TYR A 59 -4.90 -2.37 17.43
CA TYR A 59 -5.27 -1.70 16.19
C TYR A 59 -5.04 -0.19 16.31
N ASP A 60 -5.36 0.40 17.46
CA ASP A 60 -5.03 1.79 17.77
C ASP A 60 -3.51 2.04 17.74
N ALA A 61 -2.73 1.20 18.42
CA ALA A 61 -1.27 1.26 18.38
C ALA A 61 -0.70 1.11 16.95
N LEU A 62 -1.30 0.23 16.13
CA LEU A 62 -0.94 0.08 14.72
C LEU A 62 -1.20 1.37 13.93
N GLN A 63 -2.36 2.01 14.11
CA GLN A 63 -2.69 3.27 13.45
C GLN A 63 -1.72 4.39 13.85
N HIS A 64 -1.37 4.48 15.14
CA HIS A 64 -0.37 5.44 15.62
C HIS A 64 0.99 5.22 14.98
N HIS A 65 1.48 3.97 14.96
CA HIS A 65 2.77 3.65 14.34
C HIS A 65 2.76 3.93 12.83
N TYR A 66 1.67 3.58 12.15
CA TYR A 66 1.47 3.85 10.73
C TYR A 66 1.55 5.34 10.40
N ARG A 67 0.82 6.18 11.16
CA ARG A 67 0.84 7.64 11.01
C ARG A 67 2.21 8.23 11.29
N ASN A 68 2.91 7.75 12.33
CA ASN A 68 4.25 8.21 12.64
C ASN A 68 5.25 7.94 11.50
N ILE A 69 5.14 6.81 10.80
CA ILE A 69 5.95 6.52 9.61
C ILE A 69 5.62 7.50 8.49
N LEU A 70 4.32 7.78 8.24
CA LEU A 70 3.91 8.73 7.21
C LEU A 70 4.42 10.15 7.50
N THR A 71 4.31 10.62 8.73
CA THR A 71 4.84 11.94 9.15
C THR A 71 6.34 12.04 8.95
N ARG A 72 7.10 10.96 9.19
CA ARG A 72 8.54 10.92 8.90
C ARG A 72 8.81 10.91 7.39
N GLY A 73 8.01 10.16 6.63
CA GLY A 73 8.11 10.11 5.17
C GLY A 73 7.85 11.45 4.51
N GLU A 74 6.94 12.27 5.05
CA GLU A 74 6.69 13.63 4.56
C GLU A 74 7.94 14.51 4.60
N ARG A 75 8.77 14.36 5.64
CA ARG A 75 10.03 15.11 5.80
C ARG A 75 11.16 14.58 4.91
N GLU A 76 11.08 13.31 4.53
CA GLU A 76 12.10 12.62 3.72
C GLU A 76 11.83 12.78 2.21
N LEU A 77 10.57 12.95 1.84
CA LEU A 77 10.18 13.22 0.46
C LEU A 77 10.63 14.63 0.05
N PRO A 78 11.24 14.81 -1.13
CA PRO A 78 11.61 16.13 -1.61
C PRO A 78 10.36 17.00 -1.78
N PRO A 79 10.47 18.33 -1.55
CA PRO A 79 9.37 19.24 -1.81
C PRO A 79 8.92 19.09 -3.27
N ILE A 80 7.61 19.00 -3.48
CA ILE A 80 7.05 18.96 -4.83
C ILE A 80 7.54 20.22 -5.54
N PRO A 81 8.17 20.13 -6.73
CA PRO A 81 8.62 21.32 -7.43
C PRO A 81 7.45 22.25 -7.65
N THR A 82 7.51 23.46 -7.08
CA THR A 82 6.56 24.52 -7.38
C THR A 82 6.64 24.81 -8.87
N LYS A 83 5.48 24.90 -9.56
CA LYS A 83 5.43 25.19 -10.99
C LYS A 83 6.31 26.41 -11.29
N GLN A 84 7.38 26.22 -12.06
CA GLN A 84 8.05 27.34 -12.71
C GLN A 84 7.06 27.92 -13.73
N ASN A 85 6.75 29.21 -13.56
CA ASN A 85 5.83 29.98 -14.39
C ASN A 85 5.98 29.62 -15.88
N GLY A 86 4.86 29.24 -16.53
CA GLY A 86 4.74 29.24 -17.99
C GLY A 86 4.71 27.90 -18.72
N LYS A 87 5.06 26.75 -18.10
CA LYS A 87 4.97 25.44 -18.78
C LYS A 87 3.61 24.75 -18.55
N ARG A 88 2.86 24.50 -19.64
CA ARG A 88 1.63 23.71 -19.66
C ARG A 88 1.96 22.23 -19.42
N GLY A 89 1.57 21.70 -18.26
CA GLY A 89 1.73 20.29 -17.88
C GLY A 89 1.71 20.07 -16.37
N ARG A 90 1.18 18.93 -15.89
CA ARG A 90 1.24 18.54 -14.47
C ARG A 90 2.70 18.14 -14.16
N VAL A 91 3.32 18.75 -13.15
CA VAL A 91 4.63 18.29 -12.67
C VAL A 91 4.47 16.84 -12.23
N ALA A 92 5.21 15.92 -12.85
CA ALA A 92 5.15 14.51 -12.50
C ALA A 92 5.68 14.33 -11.08
N LYS A 93 4.80 13.91 -10.17
CA LYS A 93 5.20 13.48 -8.82
C LYS A 93 5.97 12.16 -8.93
N SER A 94 6.99 11.98 -8.09
CA SER A 94 7.73 10.71 -8.05
C SER A 94 6.81 9.56 -7.58
N ASP A 95 7.14 8.33 -7.98
CA ASP A 95 6.40 7.13 -7.55
C ASP A 95 6.34 7.02 -6.01
N ALA A 96 7.40 7.44 -5.33
CA ALA A 96 7.47 7.51 -3.87
C ALA A 96 6.42 8.47 -3.29
N HIS A 97 6.25 9.65 -3.90
CA HIS A 97 5.27 10.64 -3.46
C HIS A 97 3.84 10.15 -3.73
N ASN A 98 3.59 9.58 -4.91
CA ASN A 98 2.28 9.02 -5.27
C ASN A 98 1.87 7.88 -4.32
N LEU A 99 2.80 6.99 -3.97
CA LEU A 99 2.51 5.92 -3.01
C LEU A 99 2.26 6.46 -1.61
N TRP A 100 3.08 7.42 -1.14
CA TRP A 100 2.89 8.02 0.17
C TRP A 100 1.52 8.70 0.31
N GLU A 101 1.09 9.45 -0.70
CA GLU A 101 -0.25 10.05 -0.73
C GLU A 101 -1.36 8.99 -0.68
N ARG A 102 -1.24 7.93 -1.49
CA ARG A 102 -2.20 6.81 -1.49
C ARG A 102 -2.27 6.11 -0.14
N LEU A 103 -1.14 5.90 0.53
CA LEU A 103 -1.08 5.30 1.87
C LEU A 103 -1.74 6.20 2.93
N LYS A 104 -1.56 7.53 2.81
CA LYS A 104 -2.20 8.52 3.68
C LYS A 104 -3.71 8.55 3.47
N GLU A 105 -4.17 8.65 2.23
CA GLU A 105 -5.60 8.76 1.88
C GLU A 105 -6.37 7.47 2.20
N HIS A 106 -5.76 6.31 1.94
CA HIS A 106 -6.42 5.02 2.08
C HIS A 106 -6.00 4.25 3.34
N GLN A 107 -5.54 4.93 4.39
CA GLN A 107 -5.10 4.30 5.65
C GLN A 107 -6.08 3.23 6.15
N SER A 108 -7.37 3.56 6.25
CA SER A 108 -8.39 2.65 6.78
C SER A 108 -8.55 1.38 5.94
N ALA A 109 -8.45 1.50 4.61
CA ALA A 109 -8.53 0.37 3.70
C ALA A 109 -7.23 -0.47 3.72
N VAL A 110 -6.06 0.17 3.81
CA VAL A 110 -4.76 -0.51 3.97
C VAL A 110 -4.70 -1.33 5.26
N LEU A 111 -5.26 -0.81 6.37
CA LEU A 111 -5.23 -1.47 7.67
C LEU A 111 -6.44 -2.39 7.93
N LEU A 112 -7.38 -2.50 7.00
CA LEU A 112 -8.63 -3.24 7.20
C LEU A 112 -8.39 -4.71 7.56
N PHE A 113 -7.40 -5.35 6.93
CA PHE A 113 -7.00 -6.75 7.21
C PHE A 113 -6.64 -7.01 8.67
N ALA A 114 -6.25 -5.97 9.41
CA ALA A 114 -5.86 -6.09 10.80
C ALA A 114 -7.07 -6.02 11.76
N ARG A 115 -8.23 -5.55 11.28
CA ARG A 115 -9.48 -5.43 12.06
C ARG A 115 -10.54 -6.43 11.63
N ASP A 116 -10.63 -6.70 10.33
CA ASP A 116 -11.60 -7.61 9.74
C ASP A 116 -10.92 -8.90 9.27
N SER A 117 -11.34 -10.03 9.84
CA SER A 117 -10.82 -11.35 9.51
C SER A 117 -11.21 -11.83 8.11
N ASN A 118 -12.23 -11.24 7.49
CA ASN A 118 -12.69 -11.59 6.14
C ASN A 118 -11.82 -10.95 5.05
N VAL A 119 -10.98 -9.98 5.41
CA VAL A 119 -10.13 -9.24 4.47
C VAL A 119 -8.69 -9.74 4.61
N PRO A 120 -8.21 -10.64 3.74
CA PRO A 120 -6.81 -11.08 3.80
C PRO A 120 -5.88 -9.97 3.31
N PHE A 121 -4.71 -9.83 3.96
CA PHE A 121 -3.70 -8.85 3.56
C PHE A 121 -3.13 -9.14 2.16
N THR A 122 -2.77 -10.39 1.90
CA THR A 122 -2.37 -10.85 0.57
C THR A 122 -3.53 -11.61 -0.04
N ASN A 123 -4.10 -11.06 -1.10
CA ASN A 123 -5.24 -11.68 -1.76
C ASN A 123 -4.76 -12.84 -2.65
N ASN A 124 -4.53 -14.02 -2.06
CA ASN A 124 -4.33 -15.27 -2.84
C ASN A 124 -5.56 -15.64 -3.70
N ARG A 125 -6.70 -14.93 -3.55
CA ARG A 125 -7.91 -15.06 -4.37
C ARG A 125 -7.95 -14.12 -5.57
N ALA A 126 -7.32 -12.94 -5.54
CA ALA A 126 -7.26 -12.04 -6.69
C ALA A 126 -6.51 -12.68 -7.87
N GLU A 127 -5.50 -13.51 -7.60
CA GLU A 127 -4.83 -14.32 -8.64
C GLU A 127 -5.60 -15.60 -9.00
N ARG A 128 -6.43 -16.15 -8.10
CA ARG A 128 -7.20 -17.39 -8.37
C ARG A 128 -8.46 -17.14 -9.20
N ASP A 129 -9.15 -16.02 -9.00
CA ASP A 129 -10.31 -15.61 -9.80
C ASP A 129 -9.91 -15.30 -11.26
N LEU A 130 -8.72 -14.74 -11.45
CA LEU A 130 -8.11 -14.53 -12.77
C LEU A 130 -7.66 -15.84 -13.44
N ARG A 131 -7.47 -16.93 -12.68
CA ARG A 131 -7.15 -18.26 -13.22
C ARG A 131 -8.38 -19.13 -13.51
N MET A 132 -9.53 -18.85 -12.89
CA MET A 132 -10.80 -19.56 -13.15
C MET A 132 -11.68 -18.88 -14.21
N SER A 133 -11.39 -17.62 -14.60
CA SER A 133 -12.13 -16.91 -15.66
C SER A 133 -11.68 -17.25 -17.08
N LYS A 134 -10.88 -18.32 -17.26
CA LYS A 134 -10.53 -18.88 -18.57
C LYS A 134 -11.19 -20.26 -18.77
N VAL A 135 -12.45 -20.41 -18.37
CA VAL A 135 -13.34 -21.38 -19.02
C VAL A 135 -13.60 -20.85 -20.43
N LYS A 136 -12.92 -21.48 -21.38
CA LYS A 136 -13.04 -21.21 -22.81
C LYS A 136 -14.52 -21.21 -23.22
N GLN A 137 -14.91 -20.14 -23.90
CA GLN A 137 -16.13 -20.08 -24.70
C GLN A 137 -16.16 -21.22 -25.72
N LYS A 138 -17.36 -21.77 -25.93
CA LYS A 138 -17.75 -22.62 -27.05
C LYS A 138 -17.57 -21.87 -28.37
N VAL A 139 -16.85 -22.49 -29.31
CA VAL A 139 -17.33 -22.84 -30.65
C VAL A 139 -16.73 -24.21 -30.97
#